data_AF-A0A258GFT8-F1
#
_entry.id   AF-A0A258GFT8-F1
#
_cell.length_a   1.000
_cell.length_b   1.000
_cell.length_c   1.000
_cell.angle_alpha   90.00
_cell.angle_beta   90.00
_cell.angle_gamma   90.00
#
_symmetry.space_group_name_H-M   'P 1'
#
loop_
_entity.id
_entity.type
_entity.pdbx_description
1 polymer ?
#
loop_
_entity_poly.entity_id
_entity_poly.type
_entity_poly.pdbx_seq_one_letter_code
_entity_poly.pdbx_strand_id
1 'polypeptide(L)'
;MKLDKSQKHFKLRLGLAKLRPMTSLIDREIIAGSDAIVPHNENWVKMYLDQGHRVSFDGGRVIALRGMDFRGRPMWFVRREDHRYGYHSLESDPLAATEEAQAAWSLRRAVRQNWDEVERTASRLIARQEKFSVTLDDARNSALCTAGIEGFLEQTGLTGITGIPGWLAAILMRTVDQQVGFVIYAAAERVRRKSDDEFALPPLA
;
A
#
# COMPACT_ATOMS: atom_id res chain seq x y z
N MET A 1 -4.04 -5.33 33.53
CA MET A 1 -2.83 -6.12 33.27
C MET A 1 -2.22 -5.66 31.95
N LYS A 2 -1.23 -4.75 31.98
CA LYS A 2 -0.53 -4.30 30.76
C LYS A 2 0.49 -5.39 30.42
N LEU A 3 0.23 -6.17 29.36
CA LEU A 3 1.25 -7.05 28.78
C LEU A 3 2.49 -6.19 28.48
N ASP A 4 3.64 -6.63 28.96
CA ASP A 4 4.93 -6.03 28.62
C ASP A 4 5.01 -5.88 27.09
N LYS A 5 5.48 -4.71 26.61
CA LYS A 5 5.67 -4.47 25.18
C LYS A 5 6.50 -5.60 24.57
N SER A 6 7.51 -6.11 25.29
CA SER A 6 8.29 -7.28 24.88
C SER A 6 7.42 -8.52 24.61
N GLN A 7 6.48 -8.84 25.51
CA GLN A 7 5.56 -9.98 25.37
C GLN A 7 4.52 -9.81 24.24
N LYS A 8 4.02 -8.58 24.02
CA LYS A 8 3.07 -8.31 22.92
C LYS A 8 3.73 -8.51 21.55
N HIS A 9 4.98 -8.09 21.41
CA HIS A 9 5.74 -8.27 20.18
C HIS A 9 6.19 -9.72 19.97
N PHE A 10 6.49 -10.47 21.04
CA PHE A 10 6.78 -11.92 20.93
C PHE A 10 5.60 -12.71 20.35
N LYS A 11 4.36 -12.44 20.78
CA LYS A 11 3.17 -13.14 20.22
C LYS A 11 3.00 -12.91 18.73
N LEU A 12 3.22 -11.68 18.24
CA LEU A 12 3.16 -11.37 16.81
C LEU A 12 4.28 -12.08 16.04
N ARG A 13 5.52 -12.01 16.54
CA ARG A 13 6.67 -12.70 15.94
C ARG A 13 6.48 -14.22 15.90
N LEU A 14 5.90 -14.79 16.95
CA LEU A 14 5.53 -16.21 16.99
C LEU A 14 4.42 -16.55 16.00
N GLY A 15 3.42 -15.68 15.87
CA GLY A 15 2.38 -15.79 14.84
C GLY A 15 2.97 -15.84 13.44
N LEU A 16 3.94 -14.98 13.15
CA LEU A 16 4.67 -14.95 11.88
C LEU A 16 5.54 -16.21 11.68
N ALA A 17 6.33 -16.61 12.68
CA ALA A 17 7.16 -17.81 12.62
C ALA A 17 6.34 -19.09 12.34
N LYS A 18 5.11 -19.16 12.87
CA LYS A 18 4.18 -20.28 12.59
C LYS A 18 3.78 -20.40 11.12
N LEU A 19 3.87 -19.33 10.34
CA LEU A 19 3.58 -19.36 8.90
C LEU A 19 4.69 -20.02 8.09
N ARG A 20 5.87 -20.26 8.68
CA ARG A 20 6.99 -20.88 7.99
C ARG A 20 6.71 -22.36 7.72
N PRO A 21 6.84 -22.83 6.46
CA PRO A 21 6.62 -24.23 6.13
C PRO A 21 7.72 -25.10 6.75
N MET A 22 7.39 -26.36 7.03
CA MET A 22 8.35 -27.42 7.47
C MET A 22 9.26 -27.01 8.64
N THR A 23 8.77 -26.20 9.57
CA THR A 23 9.53 -25.73 10.74
C THR A 23 8.95 -26.33 12.02
N SER A 24 9.78 -26.89 12.90
CA SER A 24 9.31 -27.50 14.15
C SER A 24 8.72 -26.46 15.12
N LEU A 25 7.98 -26.92 16.14
CA LEU A 25 7.43 -26.01 17.15
C LEU A 25 8.53 -25.28 17.93
N ILE A 26 9.62 -25.97 18.27
CA ILE A 26 10.76 -25.41 19.00
C ILE A 26 11.47 -24.36 18.12
N ASP A 27 11.71 -24.67 16.85
CA ASP A 27 12.35 -23.74 15.92
C ASP A 27 11.53 -22.46 15.76
N ARG A 28 10.19 -22.57 15.76
CA ARG A 28 9.30 -21.39 15.68
C ARG A 28 9.44 -20.47 16.88
N GLU A 29 9.59 -21.02 18.09
CA GLU A 29 9.84 -20.23 19.29
C GLU A 29 11.22 -19.57 19.26
N ILE A 30 12.24 -20.30 18.79
CA ILE A 30 13.59 -19.76 18.60
C ILE A 30 13.58 -18.61 17.60
N ILE A 31 12.96 -18.80 16.42
CA ILE A 31 12.82 -17.75 15.39
C ILE A 31 12.05 -16.55 15.92
N ALA A 32 10.98 -16.77 16.69
CA ALA A 32 10.21 -15.70 17.31
C ALA A 32 11.00 -14.89 18.35
N GLY A 33 12.00 -15.52 18.98
CA GLY A 33 12.93 -14.88 19.90
C GLY A 33 14.12 -14.19 19.21
N SER A 34 14.55 -14.66 18.04
CA SER A 34 15.80 -14.25 17.38
C SER A 34 15.67 -13.04 16.44
N ASP A 35 16.81 -12.50 16.03
CA ASP A 35 16.93 -11.42 15.04
C ASP A 35 16.49 -11.80 13.61
N ALA A 36 16.07 -13.05 13.36
CA ALA A 36 15.52 -13.49 12.09
C ALA A 36 14.22 -12.77 11.71
N ILE A 37 13.45 -12.31 12.71
CA ILE A 37 12.24 -11.50 12.52
C ILE A 37 12.52 -10.06 12.93
N VAL A 38 12.51 -9.15 11.95
CA VAL A 38 12.90 -7.74 12.13
C VAL A 38 11.70 -6.80 12.02
N PRO A 39 11.66 -5.70 12.80
CA PRO A 39 10.66 -4.67 12.61
C PRO A 39 10.88 -3.96 11.26
N HIS A 40 9.78 -3.62 10.60
CA HIS A 40 9.77 -2.89 9.34
C HIS A 40 8.69 -1.81 9.38
N ASN A 41 9.01 -0.64 8.83
CA ASN A 41 8.10 0.50 8.78
C ASN A 41 8.31 1.27 7.48
N GLU A 42 7.35 1.18 6.57
CA GLU A 42 7.41 1.81 5.26
C GLU A 42 6.01 2.05 4.70
N ASN A 43 5.80 3.13 3.93
CA ASN A 43 4.52 3.46 3.28
C ASN A 43 3.32 3.38 4.25
N TRP A 44 3.47 3.92 5.46
CA TRP A 44 2.47 3.89 6.55
C TRP A 44 2.16 2.51 7.15
N VAL A 45 2.87 1.46 6.72
CA VAL A 45 2.70 0.10 7.22
C VAL A 45 3.77 -0.22 8.27
N LYS A 46 3.34 -0.58 9.48
CA LYS A 46 4.19 -1.11 10.56
C LYS A 46 4.00 -2.60 10.68
N MET A 47 5.07 -3.36 10.52
CA MET A 47 5.03 -4.81 10.49
C MET A 47 6.31 -5.46 11.00
N TYR A 48 6.27 -6.78 11.14
CA TYR A 48 7.44 -7.64 11.24
C TYR A 48 7.67 -8.38 9.93
N LEU A 49 8.94 -8.55 9.55
CA LEU A 49 9.37 -9.34 8.40
C LEU A 49 10.23 -10.52 8.88
N ASP A 50 9.93 -11.72 8.38
CA ASP A 50 10.80 -12.89 8.55
C ASP A 50 11.82 -12.91 7.40
N GLN A 51 13.08 -12.62 7.71
CA GLN A 51 14.16 -12.57 6.74
C GLN A 51 14.46 -13.93 6.10
N GLY A 52 14.09 -15.01 6.78
CA GLY A 52 14.31 -16.37 6.31
C GLY A 52 13.10 -17.00 5.63
N HIS A 53 11.89 -16.44 5.78
CA HIS A 53 10.72 -16.83 4.98
C HIS A 53 10.64 -15.95 3.72
N ARG A 54 11.54 -16.27 2.79
CA ARG A 54 11.83 -15.51 1.58
C ARG A 54 11.55 -16.35 0.34
N VAL A 55 10.90 -15.76 -0.65
CA VAL A 55 10.80 -16.30 -2.02
C VAL A 55 11.43 -15.30 -2.99
N SER A 56 12.17 -15.79 -3.97
CA SER A 56 12.83 -14.94 -4.96
C SER A 56 12.30 -15.28 -6.36
N PHE A 57 12.06 -14.24 -7.16
CA PHE A 57 11.57 -14.31 -8.53
C PHE A 57 12.57 -13.64 -9.48
N ASP A 58 12.41 -13.86 -10.79
CA ASP A 58 13.21 -13.23 -11.84
C ASP A 58 14.73 -13.33 -11.64
N GLY A 59 15.20 -14.52 -11.27
CA GLY A 59 16.62 -14.76 -11.00
C GLY A 59 17.17 -14.02 -9.78
N GLY A 60 16.32 -13.64 -8.83
CA GLY A 60 16.71 -12.94 -7.59
C GLY A 60 16.40 -11.45 -7.58
N ARG A 61 16.00 -10.86 -8.71
CA ARG A 61 15.75 -9.42 -8.85
C ARG A 61 14.55 -8.93 -8.06
N VAL A 62 13.60 -9.82 -7.79
CA VAL A 62 12.42 -9.54 -6.97
C VAL A 62 12.37 -10.52 -5.81
N ILE A 63 12.12 -9.99 -4.61
CA ILE A 63 12.09 -10.76 -3.38
C ILE A 63 10.76 -10.47 -2.67
N ALA A 64 10.06 -11.54 -2.30
CA ALA A 64 8.91 -11.51 -1.41
C ALA A 64 9.30 -12.05 -0.03
N LEU A 65 9.14 -11.24 1.01
CA LEU A 65 9.37 -11.61 2.40
C LEU A 65 8.03 -11.76 3.11
N ARG A 66 7.84 -12.86 3.85
CA ARG A 66 6.64 -13.03 4.66
C ARG A 66 6.68 -12.08 5.84
N GLY A 67 5.55 -11.47 6.14
CA GLY A 67 5.43 -10.61 7.28
C GLY A 67 4.05 -10.60 7.92
N MET A 68 3.96 -9.85 9.01
CA MET A 68 2.74 -9.69 9.79
C MET A 68 2.66 -8.25 10.29
N ASP A 69 1.56 -7.56 9.96
CA ASP A 69 1.32 -6.21 10.44
C ASP A 69 1.09 -6.19 11.97
N PHE A 70 1.13 -5.00 12.58
CA PHE A 70 0.95 -4.88 14.03
C PHE A 70 -0.49 -5.15 14.51
N ARG A 71 -1.43 -5.38 13.57
CA ARG A 71 -2.79 -5.86 13.85
C ARG A 71 -2.88 -7.39 13.79
N GLY A 72 -1.79 -8.08 13.45
CA GLY A 72 -1.71 -9.53 13.36
C GLY A 72 -2.13 -10.10 12.00
N ARG A 73 -2.29 -9.27 10.97
CA ARG A 73 -2.65 -9.72 9.62
C ARG A 73 -1.39 -10.15 8.86
N PRO A 74 -1.37 -11.36 8.30
CA PRO A 74 -0.25 -11.81 7.49
C PRO A 74 -0.26 -11.10 6.13
N MET A 75 0.93 -10.82 5.60
CA MET A 75 1.12 -10.15 4.31
C MET A 75 2.48 -10.46 3.71
N TRP A 76 2.66 -10.13 2.43
CA TRP A 76 3.94 -10.19 1.74
C TRP A 76 4.50 -8.79 1.54
N PHE A 77 5.77 -8.60 1.91
CA PHE A 77 6.54 -7.43 1.52
C PHE A 77 7.37 -7.79 0.29
N VAL A 78 6.99 -7.22 -0.85
CA VAL A 78 7.62 -7.48 -2.14
C VAL A 78 8.50 -6.30 -2.50
N ARG A 79 9.77 -6.53 -2.82
CA ARG A 79 10.69 -5.47 -3.23
C ARG A 79 11.56 -5.92 -4.40
N ARG A 80 12.03 -4.95 -5.18
CA ARG A 80 13.11 -5.17 -6.14
C ARG A 80 14.45 -4.95 -5.45
N GLU A 81 15.47 -5.67 -5.88
CA GLU A 81 16.82 -5.57 -5.29
C GLU A 81 17.42 -4.16 -5.42
N ASP A 82 17.13 -3.49 -6.54
CA ASP A 82 17.62 -2.16 -6.90
C ASP A 82 16.75 -1.00 -6.35
N HIS A 83 15.64 -1.29 -5.66
CA HIS A 83 14.72 -0.28 -5.16
C HIS A 83 14.71 -0.19 -3.64
N ARG A 84 14.76 1.04 -3.13
CA ARG A 84 14.71 1.34 -1.69
C ARG A 84 13.38 0.95 -1.05
N TYR A 85 12.29 1.05 -1.79
CA TYR A 85 10.93 0.91 -1.28
C TYR A 85 10.24 -0.33 -1.87
N GLY A 86 9.47 -1.03 -1.04
CA GLY A 86 8.71 -2.21 -1.43
C GLY A 86 7.22 -1.95 -1.62
N TYR A 87 6.48 -3.04 -1.76
CA TYR A 87 5.03 -3.10 -1.87
C TYR A 87 4.50 -4.09 -0.82
N HIS A 88 3.42 -3.71 -0.14
CA HIS A 88 2.78 -4.54 0.87
C HIS A 88 1.53 -5.18 0.27
N SER A 89 1.56 -6.48 0.04
CA SER A 89 0.42 -7.24 -0.50
C SER A 89 -0.26 -8.05 0.60
N LEU A 90 -1.60 -8.02 0.63
CA LEU A 90 -2.41 -8.86 1.53
C LEU A 90 -2.67 -10.26 0.96
N GLU A 91 -2.14 -10.57 -0.23
CA GLU A 91 -2.29 -11.88 -0.84
C GLU A 91 -1.72 -12.99 0.05
N SER A 92 -2.33 -14.17 -0.05
CA SER A 92 -1.86 -15.34 0.69
C SER A 92 -0.60 -15.94 0.07
N ASP A 93 -0.49 -15.87 -1.25
CA ASP A 93 0.54 -16.52 -2.06
C ASP A 93 1.62 -15.51 -2.52
N PRO A 94 2.92 -15.86 -2.47
CA PRO A 94 4.01 -14.94 -2.84
C PRO A 94 4.06 -14.62 -4.33
N LEU A 95 3.59 -15.50 -5.23
CA LEU A 95 3.52 -15.21 -6.66
C LEU A 95 2.43 -14.18 -6.93
N ALA A 96 1.21 -14.40 -6.41
CA ALA A 96 0.11 -13.42 -6.53
C ALA A 96 0.50 -12.05 -5.94
N ALA A 97 1.15 -12.04 -4.77
CA ALA A 97 1.67 -10.81 -4.18
C ALA A 97 2.69 -10.08 -5.09
N THR A 98 3.51 -10.85 -5.80
CA THR A 98 4.52 -10.31 -6.72
C THR A 98 3.87 -9.75 -7.98
N GLU A 99 2.88 -10.43 -8.54
CA GLU A 99 2.09 -9.94 -9.68
C GLU A 99 1.37 -8.63 -9.34
N GLU A 100 0.73 -8.56 -8.16
CA GLU A 100 0.10 -7.34 -7.65
C GLU A 100 1.11 -6.19 -7.53
N ALA A 101 2.29 -6.46 -6.95
CA ALA A 101 3.35 -5.47 -6.81
C ALA A 101 3.87 -4.97 -8.17
N GLN A 102 4.05 -5.86 -9.14
CA GLN A 102 4.50 -5.51 -10.49
C GLN A 102 3.47 -4.63 -11.23
N ALA A 103 2.18 -4.95 -11.12
CA ALA A 103 1.10 -4.14 -11.66
C ALA A 103 1.10 -2.74 -11.03
N ALA A 104 1.21 -2.65 -9.70
CA ALA A 104 1.28 -1.39 -8.98
C ALA A 104 2.51 -0.56 -9.39
N TRP A 105 3.70 -1.16 -9.51
CA TRP A 105 4.90 -0.44 -9.96
C TRP A 105 4.78 0.08 -11.38
N SER A 106 4.17 -0.70 -12.27
CA SER A 106 3.91 -0.29 -13.66
C SER A 106 2.96 0.91 -13.71
N LEU A 107 1.89 0.87 -12.93
CA LEU A 107 0.97 2.00 -12.79
C LEU A 107 1.66 3.23 -12.19
N ARG A 108 2.47 3.06 -11.12
CA ARG A 108 3.26 4.17 -10.55
C ARG A 108 4.17 4.81 -11.60
N ARG A 109 4.81 4.01 -12.45
CA ARG A 109 5.67 4.51 -13.53
C ARG A 109 4.87 5.34 -14.54
N ALA A 110 3.72 4.84 -14.98
CA ALA A 110 2.85 5.53 -15.93
C ALA A 110 2.33 6.87 -15.36
N VAL A 111 1.91 6.89 -14.08
CA VAL A 111 1.45 8.12 -13.43
C VAL A 111 2.61 9.11 -13.26
N ARG A 112 3.81 8.65 -12.89
CA ARG A 112 4.98 9.52 -12.72
C ARG A 112 5.44 10.17 -14.03
N GLN A 113 5.21 9.55 -15.19
CA GLN A 113 5.46 10.20 -16.48
C GLN A 113 4.56 11.42 -16.70
N ASN A 114 3.42 11.50 -16.01
CA ASN A 114 2.46 12.59 -16.09
C ASN A 114 2.40 13.39 -14.76
N TRP A 115 3.47 13.35 -13.95
CA TRP A 115 3.44 13.92 -12.60
C TRP A 115 3.17 15.43 -12.60
N ASP A 116 3.70 16.16 -13.58
CA ASP A 116 3.44 17.60 -13.74
C ASP A 116 1.94 17.90 -13.92
N GLU A 117 1.18 17.00 -14.56
CA GLU A 117 -0.28 17.14 -14.67
C GLU A 117 -0.96 16.88 -13.32
N VAL A 118 -0.45 15.94 -12.52
CA VAL A 118 -0.93 15.70 -11.14
C VAL A 118 -0.73 16.94 -10.28
N GLU A 119 0.45 17.57 -10.36
CA GLU A 119 0.77 18.79 -9.61
C GLU A 119 -0.05 20.00 -10.06
N ARG A 120 -0.28 20.13 -11.38
CA ARG A 120 -1.18 21.15 -11.94
C ARG A 120 -2.62 20.93 -11.47
N THR A 121 -3.12 19.71 -11.53
CA THR A 121 -4.44 19.32 -11.01
C THR A 121 -4.57 19.64 -9.52
N ALA A 122 -3.59 19.28 -8.71
CA ALA A 122 -3.57 19.61 -7.29
C ALA A 122 -3.59 21.14 -7.04
N SER A 123 -2.85 21.91 -7.84
CA SER A 123 -2.88 23.38 -7.79
C SER A 123 -4.26 23.94 -8.12
N ARG A 124 -4.90 23.44 -9.19
CA ARG A 124 -6.26 23.85 -9.59
C ARG A 124 -7.31 23.50 -8.53
N LEU A 125 -7.19 22.34 -7.89
CA LEU A 125 -8.05 21.92 -6.78
C LEU A 125 -7.93 22.86 -5.57
N ILE A 126 -6.71 23.24 -5.18
CA ILE A 126 -6.48 24.21 -4.08
C ILE A 126 -7.06 25.57 -4.44
N ALA A 127 -6.81 26.04 -5.66
CA ALA A 127 -7.32 27.29 -6.20
C ALA A 127 -8.83 27.27 -6.51
N ARG A 128 -9.52 26.15 -6.27
CA ARG A 128 -10.96 25.93 -6.55
C ARG A 128 -11.35 26.09 -8.02
N GLN A 129 -10.38 26.03 -8.93
CA GLN A 129 -10.59 26.06 -10.38
C GLN A 129 -11.12 24.72 -10.91
N GLU A 130 -10.78 23.63 -10.23
CA GLU A 130 -11.41 22.32 -10.42
C GLU A 130 -12.14 21.87 -9.16
N LYS A 131 -13.22 21.11 -9.33
CA LYS A 131 -14.06 20.63 -8.24
C LYS A 131 -14.44 19.18 -8.45
N PHE A 132 -13.75 18.29 -7.75
CA PHE A 132 -14.17 16.90 -7.58
C PHE A 132 -13.77 16.39 -6.20
N SER A 133 -14.42 15.31 -5.79
CA SER A 133 -14.08 14.57 -4.57
C SER A 133 -13.17 13.40 -4.90
N VAL A 134 -12.28 13.09 -3.96
CA VAL A 134 -11.43 11.91 -3.95
C VAL A 134 -12.06 10.88 -3.02
N THR A 135 -12.29 9.66 -3.50
CA THR A 135 -12.95 8.59 -2.74
C THR A 135 -11.97 7.51 -2.28
N LEU A 136 -12.42 6.66 -1.36
CA LEU A 136 -11.67 5.47 -0.98
C LEU A 136 -11.48 4.50 -2.16
N ASP A 137 -12.44 4.45 -3.08
CA ASP A 137 -12.32 3.63 -4.28
C ASP A 137 -11.28 4.21 -5.25
N ASP A 138 -11.13 5.54 -5.33
CA ASP A 138 -10.01 6.14 -6.08
C ASP A 138 -8.66 5.72 -5.49
N ALA A 139 -8.58 5.60 -4.15
CA ALA A 139 -7.36 5.14 -3.49
C ALA A 139 -7.10 3.66 -3.77
N ARG A 140 -8.12 2.80 -3.71
CA ARG A 140 -8.02 1.36 -4.03
C ARG A 140 -7.68 1.10 -5.49
N ASN A 141 -8.16 1.95 -6.40
CA ASN A 141 -7.85 1.90 -7.82
C ASN A 141 -6.55 2.66 -8.18
N SER A 142 -5.88 3.24 -7.19
CA SER A 142 -4.57 3.86 -7.38
C SER A 142 -3.46 2.82 -7.24
N ALA A 143 -2.22 3.23 -7.52
CA ALA A 143 -1.07 2.36 -7.43
C ALA A 143 -0.54 2.15 -5.98
N LEU A 144 -1.36 2.43 -4.97
CA LEU A 144 -1.01 2.31 -3.55
C LEU A 144 -1.45 0.95 -3.01
N CYS A 145 -0.67 0.40 -2.08
CA CYS A 145 -1.06 -0.83 -1.41
C CYS A 145 -2.20 -0.57 -0.42
N THR A 146 -3.17 -1.48 -0.34
CA THR A 146 -4.31 -1.42 0.58
C THR A 146 -3.88 -1.20 2.04
N ALA A 147 -2.85 -1.92 2.49
CA ALA A 147 -2.32 -1.75 3.84
C ALA A 147 -1.77 -0.34 4.10
N GLY A 148 -1.12 0.26 3.10
CA GLY A 148 -0.62 1.64 3.18
C GLY A 148 -1.74 2.67 3.20
N ILE A 149 -2.81 2.46 2.42
CA ILE A 149 -4.01 3.31 2.45
C ILE A 149 -4.63 3.29 3.85
N GLU A 150 -4.85 2.11 4.41
CA GLU A 150 -5.39 1.97 5.77
C GLU A 150 -4.48 2.61 6.82
N GLY A 151 -3.16 2.43 6.71
CA GLY A 151 -2.19 3.01 7.62
C GLY A 151 -2.17 4.54 7.56
N PHE A 152 -2.28 5.11 6.35
CA PHE A 152 -2.39 6.55 6.14
C PHE A 152 -3.68 7.10 6.77
N LEU A 153 -4.83 6.47 6.51
CA LEU A 153 -6.12 6.90 7.05
C LEU A 153 -6.14 6.86 8.59
N GLU A 154 -5.56 5.81 9.19
CA GLU A 154 -5.46 5.69 10.65
C GLU A 154 -4.60 6.81 11.25
N GLN A 155 -3.44 7.08 10.68
CA GLN A 155 -2.49 8.06 11.23
C GLN A 155 -2.92 9.52 10.97
N THR A 156 -3.73 9.76 9.95
CA THR A 156 -4.27 11.10 9.63
C THR A 156 -5.64 11.37 10.26
N GLY A 157 -6.22 10.40 10.97
CA GLY A 157 -7.53 10.54 11.62
C GLY A 157 -8.70 10.51 10.63
N LEU A 158 -8.51 9.97 9.43
CA LEU A 158 -9.51 9.86 8.36
C LEU A 158 -10.18 8.47 8.32
N THR A 159 -10.00 7.66 9.37
CA THR A 159 -10.64 6.35 9.49
C THR A 159 -12.16 6.46 9.40
N GLY A 160 -12.79 5.63 8.55
CA GLY A 160 -14.24 5.58 8.37
C GLY A 160 -14.80 6.58 7.35
N ILE A 161 -13.97 7.46 6.80
CA ILE A 161 -14.37 8.40 5.74
C ILE A 161 -14.34 7.69 4.38
N THR A 162 -15.40 7.86 3.58
CA THR A 162 -15.52 7.25 2.24
C THR A 162 -14.99 8.16 1.12
N GLY A 163 -14.80 9.45 1.39
CA GLY A 163 -14.18 10.39 0.49
C GLY A 163 -13.95 11.76 1.11
N ILE A 164 -13.03 12.52 0.51
CA ILE A 164 -12.69 13.88 0.90
C ILE A 164 -12.80 14.82 -0.30
N PRO A 165 -13.05 16.12 -0.08
CA PRO A 165 -12.97 17.11 -1.16
C PRO A 165 -11.56 17.15 -1.78
N GLY A 166 -11.47 17.31 -3.10
CA GLY A 166 -10.18 17.28 -3.81
C GLY A 166 -9.20 18.36 -3.38
N TRP A 167 -9.67 19.54 -2.96
CA TRP A 167 -8.80 20.58 -2.39
C TRP A 167 -8.08 20.11 -1.12
N LEU A 168 -8.75 19.31 -0.27
CA LEU A 168 -8.16 18.76 0.95
C LEU A 168 -7.16 17.66 0.58
N ALA A 169 -7.49 16.80 -0.40
CA ALA A 169 -6.54 15.81 -0.92
C ALA A 169 -5.27 16.47 -1.47
N ALA A 170 -5.40 17.58 -2.20
CA ALA A 170 -4.26 18.34 -2.73
C ALA A 170 -3.40 18.98 -1.62
N ILE A 171 -4.01 19.42 -0.51
CA ILE A 171 -3.26 19.88 0.67
C ILE A 171 -2.51 18.71 1.32
N LEU A 172 -3.18 17.56 1.51
CA LEU A 172 -2.54 16.36 2.08
C LEU A 172 -1.37 15.88 1.22
N MET A 173 -1.50 15.93 -0.10
CA MET A 173 -0.41 15.64 -1.05
C MET A 173 0.84 16.50 -0.80
N ARG A 174 0.65 17.79 -0.49
CA ARG A 174 1.77 18.73 -0.31
C ARG A 174 2.35 18.74 1.09
N THR A 175 1.54 18.44 2.09
CA THR A 175 1.91 18.65 3.50
C THR A 175 2.19 17.35 4.25
N VAL A 176 1.59 16.24 3.84
CA VAL A 176 1.67 14.96 4.56
C VAL A 176 2.40 13.92 3.73
N ASP A 177 1.91 13.60 2.53
CA ASP A 177 2.54 12.59 1.67
C ASP A 177 2.21 12.80 0.18
N GLN A 178 3.25 12.91 -0.64
CA GLN A 178 3.12 13.03 -2.10
C GLN A 178 2.38 11.84 -2.74
N GLN A 179 2.35 10.66 -2.11
CA GLN A 179 1.62 9.49 -2.59
C GLN A 179 0.11 9.75 -2.78
N VAL A 180 -0.46 10.74 -2.09
CA VAL A 180 -1.86 11.19 -2.32
C VAL A 180 -2.07 11.66 -3.77
N GLY A 181 -1.01 12.10 -4.46
CA GLY A 181 -1.05 12.45 -5.89
C GLY A 181 -1.49 11.29 -6.79
N PHE A 182 -1.15 10.04 -6.47
CA PHE A 182 -1.64 8.87 -7.22
C PHE A 182 -3.17 8.72 -7.10
N VAL A 183 -3.72 9.09 -5.94
CA VAL A 183 -5.16 9.04 -5.67
C VAL A 183 -5.86 10.20 -6.39
N ILE A 184 -5.29 11.40 -6.38
CA ILE A 184 -5.79 12.55 -7.14
C ILE A 184 -5.84 12.23 -8.63
N TYR A 185 -4.79 11.58 -9.16
CA TYR A 185 -4.76 11.14 -10.54
C TYR A 185 -5.90 10.15 -10.86
N ALA A 186 -6.10 9.13 -10.02
CA ALA A 186 -7.18 8.16 -10.19
C ALA A 186 -8.57 8.83 -10.17
N ALA A 187 -8.78 9.77 -9.25
CA ALA A 187 -10.02 10.56 -9.17
C ALA A 187 -10.25 11.42 -10.42
N ALA A 188 -9.19 12.08 -10.93
CA ALA A 188 -9.26 12.88 -12.15
C ALA A 188 -9.59 12.03 -13.39
N GLU A 189 -8.98 10.85 -13.51
CA GLU A 189 -9.31 9.87 -14.57
C GLU A 189 -10.75 9.39 -14.50
N ARG A 190 -11.29 9.18 -13.28
CA ARG A 190 -12.71 8.82 -13.09
C ARG A 190 -13.64 9.95 -13.55
N VAL A 191 -13.30 11.19 -13.24
CA VAL A 191 -14.11 12.35 -13.66
C VAL A 191 -14.08 12.52 -15.18
N ARG A 192 -12.90 12.41 -15.81
CA ARG A 192 -12.76 12.49 -17.27
C ARG A 192 -13.59 11.42 -17.99
N ARG A 193 -13.52 10.16 -17.55
CA ARG A 193 -14.33 9.07 -18.12
C ARG A 193 -15.83 9.33 -18.02
N LYS A 194 -16.31 9.84 -16.89
CA LYS A 194 -17.74 10.19 -16.74
C LYS A 194 -18.17 11.31 -17.70
N SER A 195 -17.32 12.31 -17.91
CA SER A 195 -17.58 13.34 -18.90
C SER A 195 -17.67 12.75 -20.30
N ASP A 196 -16.73 11.88 -20.69
CA ASP A 196 -16.72 11.27 -22.02
C ASP A 196 -17.96 10.39 -22.27
N ASP A 197 -18.40 9.62 -21.26
CA ASP A 197 -19.60 8.77 -21.34
C ASP A 197 -20.90 9.60 -21.47
N GLU A 198 -20.96 10.77 -20.83
CA GLU A 198 -22.13 11.67 -20.91
C GLU A 198 -22.27 12.35 -22.28
N PHE A 199 -21.18 12.45 -23.04
CA PHE A 199 -21.16 12.98 -24.41
C PHE A 199 -21.24 11.91 -25.51
N ALA A 200 -21.29 10.62 -25.15
CA ALA A 200 -21.50 9.54 -26.11
C ALA A 200 -22.95 9.57 -26.63
N LEU A 201 -23.14 9.96 -27.89
CA LEU A 201 -24.45 9.93 -28.55
C LEU A 201 -25.03 8.50 -28.50
N PRO A 202 -26.33 8.32 -28.19
CA PRO A 202 -26.95 7.00 -28.24
C PRO A 202 -26.83 6.41 -29.65
N PRO A 203 -26.68 5.07 -29.77
CA PRO A 203 -26.64 4.43 -31.08
C PRO A 203 -27.92 4.81 -31.84
N LEU A 204 -27.75 5.23 -33.09
CA LEU A 204 -28.86 5.47 -34.01
C LEU A 204 -29.65 4.16 -34.12
N ALA A 205 -30.87 4.16 -33.55
CA ALA A 205 -31.84 3.08 -33.66
C ALA A 205 -32.44 3.04 -35.07
#